data_AF-A0A969KHT8-F1
#
_entry.id   AF-A0A969KHT8-F1
#
_cell.length_a   1.000
_cell.length_b   1.000
_cell.length_c   1.000
_cell.angle_alpha   90.00
_cell.angle_beta   90.00
_cell.angle_gamma   90.00
#
_symmetry.space_group_name_H-M   'P 1'
#
loop_
_entity.id
_entity.type
_entity.pdbx_description
1 polymer ?
#
loop_
_entity_poly.entity_id
_entity_poly.type
_entity_poly.pdbx_seq_one_letter_code
_entity_poly.pdbx_strand_id
1 'polypeptide(L)'
;MPIVQFRQELSMNDLLGVVEQFSSNELEEFIQKIQLLKNKKATKIASKEAELIKIIQRNFTEVEQNRFDELVEKRQAYTITDEELVELIEMTDYSEQLSVERVKALAKLSELTNKSVDELMIELNVRPHGK
;
A
#
# COMPACT_ATOMS: atom_id res chain seq x y z
N MET A 1 -1.83 12.97 -43.52
CA MET A 1 -0.39 12.79 -43.23
C MET A 1 -0.25 11.61 -42.29
N PRO A 2 0.66 10.64 -42.54
CA PRO A 2 0.80 9.47 -41.69
C PRO A 2 1.52 9.84 -40.39
N ILE A 3 0.99 9.38 -39.25
CA ILE A 3 1.63 9.50 -37.94
C ILE A 3 2.61 8.33 -37.83
N VAL A 4 3.89 8.59 -38.10
CA VAL A 4 4.97 7.60 -37.93
C VAL A 4 5.25 7.49 -36.43
N GLN A 5 4.96 6.35 -35.83
CA GLN A 5 5.32 6.06 -34.44
C GLN A 5 6.83 5.78 -34.36
N PHE A 6 7.58 6.75 -33.86
CA PHE A 6 9.01 6.61 -33.59
C PHE A 6 9.19 5.92 -32.22
N ARG A 7 9.40 4.60 -32.21
CA ARG A 7 9.91 3.86 -31.04
C ARG A 7 11.43 3.72 -31.19
N GLN A 8 12.19 4.73 -30.75
CA GLN A 8 13.58 4.51 -30.38
C GLN A 8 13.67 4.40 -28.85
N GLU A 9 14.46 3.45 -28.38
CA GLU A 9 14.94 3.42 -27.01
C GLU A 9 15.89 4.61 -26.83
N LEU A 10 15.36 5.73 -26.37
CA LEU A 10 16.16 6.91 -26.07
C LEU A 10 16.89 6.67 -24.76
N SER A 11 18.23 6.64 -24.78
CA SER A 11 19.01 6.60 -23.55
C SER A 11 18.94 7.97 -22.84
N MET A 12 19.29 8.00 -21.55
CA MET A 12 19.36 9.27 -20.80
C MET A 12 20.33 10.27 -21.44
N ASN A 13 21.43 9.77 -22.01
CA ASN A 13 22.44 10.59 -22.67
C ASN A 13 21.92 11.16 -23.99
N ASP A 14 21.13 10.39 -24.75
CA ASP A 14 20.50 10.88 -25.98
C ASP A 14 19.47 11.99 -25.67
N LEU A 15 18.74 11.84 -24.56
CA LEU A 15 17.78 12.83 -24.09
C LEU A 15 18.47 14.13 -23.67
N LEU A 16 19.62 14.04 -22.99
CA LEU A 16 20.44 15.20 -22.63
C LEU A 16 20.97 15.92 -23.87
N GLY A 17 21.48 15.18 -24.86
CA GLY A 17 21.98 15.77 -26.11
C GLY A 17 20.90 16.52 -26.90
N VAL A 18 19.63 16.11 -26.80
CA VAL A 18 18.50 16.84 -27.39
C VAL A 18 18.17 18.11 -26.59
N VAL A 19 18.19 18.02 -25.26
CA VAL A 19 17.92 19.17 -24.37
C VAL A 19 19.01 20.24 -24.46
N GLU A 20 20.26 19.86 -24.74
CA GLU A 20 21.37 20.80 -24.97
C GLU A 20 21.16 21.71 -26.19
N GLN A 21 20.35 21.29 -27.16
CA GLN A 21 20.05 22.08 -28.36
C GLN A 21 18.89 23.07 -28.16
N PHE A 22 18.24 23.07 -26.99
CA PHE A 22 17.10 23.93 -26.73
C PHE A 22 17.52 25.39 -26.61
N SER A 23 16.67 26.28 -27.10
CA SER A 23 16.75 27.69 -26.75
C SER A 23 16.45 27.91 -25.26
N SER A 24 16.84 29.06 -24.70
CA SER A 24 16.59 29.38 -23.28
C SER A 24 15.12 29.25 -22.89
N ASN A 25 14.19 29.66 -23.77
CA ASN A 25 12.75 29.57 -23.50
C ASN A 25 12.25 28.12 -23.53
N GLU A 26 12.72 27.30 -24.46
CA GLU A 26 12.35 25.88 -24.55
C GLU A 26 12.92 25.08 -23.38
N LEU A 27 14.12 25.42 -22.91
CA LEU A 27 14.73 24.85 -21.72
C LEU A 27 13.92 25.18 -20.46
N GLU A 28 13.47 26.43 -20.30
CA GLU A 28 12.59 26.83 -19.20
C GLU A 28 11.26 26.06 -19.22
N GLU A 29 10.60 25.95 -20.38
CA GLU A 29 9.38 25.14 -20.53
C GLU A 29 9.61 23.67 -20.19
N PHE A 30 10.75 23.12 -20.62
CA PHE A 30 11.12 21.73 -20.34
C PHE A 30 11.30 21.51 -18.83
N ILE A 31 12.02 22.40 -18.14
CA ILE A 31 12.20 22.36 -16.68
C ILE A 31 10.84 22.41 -15.97
N GLN A 32 9.94 23.32 -16.37
CA GLN A 32 8.59 23.38 -15.79
C GLN A 32 7.81 22.08 -15.98
N LYS A 33 7.85 21.48 -17.17
CA LYS A 33 7.19 20.19 -17.44
C LYS A 33 7.80 19.06 -16.59
N ILE A 34 9.12 19.03 -16.42
CA ILE A 34 9.80 18.06 -15.54
C ILE A 34 9.40 18.27 -14.07
N GLN A 35 9.31 19.51 -13.59
CA GLN A 35 8.83 19.82 -12.24
C GLN A 35 7.38 19.34 -12.04
N LEU A 36 6.49 19.60 -13.00
CA LEU A 36 5.10 19.10 -12.95
C LEU A 36 5.06 17.57 -12.94
N LEU A 37 5.90 16.90 -13.73
CA LEU A 37 6.00 15.44 -13.73
C LEU A 37 6.54 14.90 -12.39
N LYS A 38 7.53 15.56 -11.80
CA LYS A 38 8.06 15.24 -10.47
C LYS A 38 6.96 15.36 -9.41
N ASN A 39 6.22 16.47 -9.41
CA ASN A 39 5.14 16.72 -8.47
C ASN A 39 4.01 15.70 -8.64
N LYS A 40 3.62 15.37 -9.87
CA LYS A 40 2.63 14.30 -10.16
C LYS A 40 3.09 12.93 -9.69
N LYS A 41 4.39 12.62 -9.77
CA LYS A 41 4.94 11.36 -9.24
C LYS A 41 4.90 11.37 -7.71
N ALA A 42 5.27 12.47 -7.07
CA ALA A 42 5.24 12.60 -5.61
C ALA A 42 3.81 12.45 -5.06
N THR A 43 2.80 13.09 -5.66
CA THR A 43 1.40 12.94 -5.22
C THR A 43 0.87 11.54 -5.43
N LYS A 44 1.25 10.86 -6.52
CA LYS A 44 0.90 9.44 -6.74
C LYS A 44 1.55 8.51 -5.72
N ILE A 45 2.80 8.77 -5.32
CA ILE A 45 3.48 7.99 -4.28
C ILE A 45 2.77 8.19 -2.95
N ALA A 46 2.50 9.44 -2.55
CA ALA A 46 1.76 9.74 -1.33
C ALA A 46 0.35 9.11 -1.30
N SER A 47 -0.35 9.08 -2.45
CA SER A 47 -1.63 8.39 -2.59
C SER A 47 -1.53 6.89 -2.34
N LYS A 48 -0.49 6.25 -2.89
CA LYS A 48 -0.24 4.81 -2.70
C LYS A 48 0.15 4.49 -1.27
N GLU A 49 0.99 5.31 -0.64
CA GLU A 49 1.34 5.17 0.77
C GLU A 49 0.09 5.25 1.66
N ALA A 50 -0.79 6.24 1.41
CA ALA A 50 -2.04 6.39 2.17
C ALA A 50 -2.98 5.18 2.01
N GLU A 51 -3.08 4.60 0.82
CA GLU A 51 -3.85 3.38 0.58
C GLU A 51 -3.27 2.17 1.34
N LEU A 52 -1.94 2.00 1.31
CA LEU A 52 -1.26 0.94 2.05
C LEU A 52 -1.44 1.09 3.57
N ILE A 53 -1.34 2.32 4.09
CA ILE A 53 -1.55 2.59 5.53
C ILE A 53 -2.98 2.22 5.94
N LYS A 54 -4.00 2.50 5.12
CA LYS A 54 -5.38 2.09 5.40
C LYS A 54 -5.53 0.57 5.48
N ILE A 55 -4.87 -0.18 4.59
CA ILE A 55 -4.87 -1.65 4.64
C ILE A 55 -4.18 -2.13 5.92
N ILE A 56 -3.05 -1.52 6.27
CA ILE A 56 -2.27 -1.90 7.46
C ILE A 56 -3.08 -1.70 8.75
N GLN A 57 -3.83 -0.60 8.83
CA GLN A 57 -4.66 -0.24 9.99
C GLN A 57 -6.00 -0.98 10.04
N ARG A 58 -6.33 -1.79 9.02
CA ARG A 58 -7.58 -2.56 9.02
C ARG A 58 -7.50 -3.68 10.05
N ASN A 59 -8.48 -3.67 10.95
CA ASN A 59 -8.72 -4.64 12.01
C ASN A 59 -10.23 -4.92 12.08
N PHE A 60 -10.64 -5.83 12.96
CA PHE A 60 -12.03 -5.93 13.35
C PHE A 60 -12.55 -4.59 13.88
N THR A 61 -13.78 -4.27 13.50
CA THR A 61 -14.60 -3.29 14.19
C THR A 61 -14.86 -3.75 15.61
N GLU A 62 -15.23 -2.83 16.48
CA GLU A 62 -15.59 -3.15 17.87
C GLU A 62 -16.70 -4.20 17.97
N VAL A 63 -17.68 -4.14 17.05
CA VAL A 63 -18.78 -5.10 16.99
C VAL A 63 -18.28 -6.49 16.59
N GLU A 64 -17.43 -6.59 15.56
CA GLU A 64 -16.82 -7.85 15.15
C GLU A 64 -15.92 -8.42 16.26
N GLN A 65 -15.11 -7.59 16.92
CA GLN A 65 -14.25 -8.05 18.02
C GLN A 65 -15.08 -8.58 19.20
N ASN A 66 -16.12 -7.84 19.61
CA ASN A 66 -17.00 -8.28 20.70
C ASN A 66 -17.70 -9.60 20.37
N ARG A 67 -18.18 -9.78 19.12
CA ARG A 67 -18.80 -11.03 18.69
C ARG A 67 -17.80 -12.19 18.67
N PHE A 68 -16.60 -11.93 18.17
CA PHE A 68 -15.52 -12.92 18.17
C PHE A 68 -15.19 -13.38 19.60
N ASP A 69 -15.02 -12.43 20.53
CA ASP A 69 -14.69 -12.71 21.93
C ASP A 69 -15.82 -13.51 22.62
N GLU A 70 -17.09 -13.15 22.39
CA GLU A 70 -18.25 -13.90 22.88
C GLU A 70 -18.24 -15.36 22.40
N LEU A 71 -18.00 -15.58 21.11
CA LEU A 71 -17.94 -16.93 20.52
C LEU A 71 -16.77 -17.74 21.08
N VAL A 72 -15.61 -17.10 21.30
CA VAL A 72 -14.46 -17.73 21.95
C VAL A 72 -14.79 -18.15 23.38
N GLU A 73 -15.46 -17.29 24.16
CA GLU A 73 -15.90 -17.61 25.53
C GLU A 73 -16.89 -18.78 25.55
N LYS A 74 -17.89 -18.78 24.67
CA LYS A 74 -18.84 -19.89 24.51
C LYS A 74 -18.15 -21.20 24.14
N ARG A 75 -17.16 -21.16 23.25
CA ARG A 75 -16.36 -22.34 22.87
C ARG A 75 -15.60 -22.88 24.08
N GLN A 76 -14.96 -22.01 24.87
CA GLN A 76 -14.22 -22.41 26.08
C GLN A 76 -15.15 -22.98 27.16
N ALA A 77 -16.38 -22.46 27.26
CA ALA A 77 -17.40 -22.93 28.18
C ALA A 77 -18.15 -24.20 27.68
N TYR A 78 -17.84 -24.69 26.48
CA TYR A 78 -18.56 -25.79 25.81
C TYR A 78 -20.07 -25.53 25.64
N THR A 79 -20.48 -24.26 25.51
CA THR A 79 -21.88 -23.84 25.30
C THR A 79 -22.17 -23.34 23.89
N ILE A 80 -21.15 -23.31 23.03
CA ILE A 80 -21.25 -22.89 21.63
C ILE A 80 -22.14 -23.85 20.83
N THR A 81 -23.03 -23.33 20.00
CA THR A 81 -23.79 -24.16 19.05
C THR A 81 -22.99 -24.49 17.79
N ASP A 82 -23.48 -25.43 16.98
CA ASP A 82 -22.82 -25.76 15.70
C ASP A 82 -22.81 -24.56 14.74
N GLU A 83 -23.88 -23.76 14.71
CA GLU A 83 -23.95 -22.54 13.88
C GLU A 83 -22.98 -21.47 14.38
N GLU A 84 -22.89 -21.27 15.69
CA GLU A 84 -21.95 -20.33 16.30
C GLU A 84 -20.49 -20.77 16.10
N LEU A 85 -20.23 -22.08 16.07
CA LEU A 85 -18.90 -22.61 15.79
C LEU A 85 -18.50 -22.33 14.33
N VAL A 86 -19.43 -22.46 13.37
CA VAL A 86 -19.19 -22.09 11.97
C VAL A 86 -18.88 -20.59 11.87
N GLU A 87 -19.66 -19.74 12.54
CA GLU A 87 -19.41 -18.30 12.59
C GLU A 87 -18.01 -17.99 13.14
N LEU A 88 -17.60 -18.63 14.23
CA LEU A 88 -16.27 -18.45 14.80
C LEU A 88 -15.14 -18.86 13.84
N ILE A 89 -15.34 -19.92 13.06
CA ILE A 89 -14.38 -20.34 12.02
C ILE A 89 -14.27 -19.26 10.94
N GLU A 90 -15.40 -18.79 10.40
CA GLU A 90 -15.41 -17.75 9.37
C GLU A 90 -14.77 -16.44 9.84
N MET A 91 -15.02 -16.04 11.08
CA MET A 91 -14.36 -14.86 11.67
C MET A 91 -12.87 -15.08 11.85
N THR A 92 -12.44 -16.28 12.25
CA THR A 92 -11.01 -16.61 12.35
C THR A 92 -10.32 -16.49 11.00
N ASP A 93 -10.91 -17.08 9.95
CA ASP A 93 -10.39 -17.00 8.58
C ASP A 93 -10.29 -15.55 8.09
N TYR A 94 -11.30 -14.73 8.40
CA TYR A 94 -11.27 -13.30 8.06
C TYR A 94 -10.13 -12.56 8.78
N SER A 95 -9.90 -12.83 10.07
CA SER A 95 -8.78 -12.25 10.82
C SER A 95 -7.41 -12.64 10.23
N GLU A 96 -7.26 -13.89 9.82
CA GLU A 96 -6.04 -14.37 9.15
C GLU A 96 -5.85 -13.68 7.80
N GLN A 97 -6.92 -13.51 7.01
CA GLN A 97 -6.85 -12.78 5.75
C GLN A 97 -6.39 -11.33 5.96
N LEU A 98 -6.93 -10.62 6.96
CA LEU A 98 -6.49 -9.27 7.30
C LEU A 98 -5.01 -9.23 7.67
N SER A 99 -4.53 -10.23 8.42
CA SER A 99 -3.13 -10.34 8.81
C SER A 99 -2.21 -10.55 7.59
N VAL A 100 -2.62 -11.39 6.63
CA VAL A 100 -1.89 -11.60 5.37
C VAL A 100 -1.86 -10.32 4.52
N GLU A 101 -2.99 -9.64 4.39
CA GLU A 101 -3.07 -8.36 3.67
C GLU A 101 -2.17 -7.29 4.30
N ARG A 102 -2.13 -7.22 5.64
CA ARG A 102 -1.28 -6.31 6.39
C ARG A 102 0.20 -6.54 6.14
N VAL A 103 0.67 -7.79 6.20
CA VAL A 103 2.08 -8.12 5.94
C VAL A 103 2.46 -7.76 4.49
N LYS A 104 1.60 -8.06 3.52
CA LYS A 104 1.82 -7.67 2.12
C LYS A 104 1.86 -6.15 1.94
N ALA A 105 1.03 -5.41 2.66
CA ALA A 105 1.00 -3.95 2.60
C ALA A 105 2.23 -3.33 3.26
N LEU A 106 2.69 -3.85 4.40
CA LEU A 106 3.93 -3.44 5.06
C LEU A 106 5.15 -3.64 4.15
N ALA A 107 5.27 -4.81 3.51
CA ALA A 107 6.36 -5.08 2.57
C ALA A 107 6.38 -4.08 1.40
N LYS A 108 5.22 -3.77 0.82
CA LYS A 108 5.12 -2.75 -0.24
C LYS A 108 5.46 -1.35 0.27
N LEU A 109 5.03 -1.01 1.48
CA LEU A 109 5.32 0.30 2.07
C LEU A 109 6.82 0.45 2.39
N SER A 110 7.49 -0.63 2.81
CA SER A 110 8.94 -0.62 3.02
C SER A 110 9.70 -0.29 1.73
N GLU A 111 9.27 -0.84 0.59
CA GLU A 111 9.88 -0.54 -0.71
C GLU A 111 9.66 0.92 -1.13
N LEU A 112 8.46 1.48 -0.89
CA LEU A 112 8.14 2.86 -1.27
C LEU A 112 8.85 3.90 -0.40
N THR A 113 9.00 3.62 0.89
CA THR A 113 9.54 4.55 1.88
C THR A 113 11.02 4.33 2.20
N ASN A 114 11.62 3.26 1.68
CA ASN A 114 12.99 2.81 1.97
C ASN A 114 13.27 2.67 3.48
N LYS A 115 12.25 2.22 4.22
CA LYS A 115 12.30 1.89 5.66
C LYS A 115 12.16 0.38 5.82
N SER A 116 12.70 -0.17 6.89
CA SER A 116 12.46 -1.58 7.23
C SER A 116 11.02 -1.81 7.68
N VAL A 117 10.55 -3.06 7.57
CA VAL A 117 9.21 -3.44 8.07
C VAL A 117 9.10 -3.19 9.58
N ASP A 118 10.15 -3.46 10.35
CA ASP A 118 10.17 -3.25 11.80
C ASP A 118 10.01 -1.76 12.17
N GLU A 119 10.72 -0.87 11.47
CA GLU A 119 10.57 0.57 11.64
C GLU A 119 9.14 1.03 11.34
N LEU A 120 8.55 0.53 10.24
CA LEU A 120 7.16 0.86 9.87
C LEU A 120 6.15 0.33 10.88
N MET A 121 6.37 -0.86 11.44
CA MET A 121 5.50 -1.42 12.48
C MET A 121 5.52 -0.57 13.75
N ILE A 122 6.68 -0.07 14.17
CA ILE A 122 6.81 0.85 15.32
C ILE A 122 6.10 2.18 15.02
N GLU A 123 6.37 2.78 13.86
CA GLU A 123 5.82 4.08 13.46
C GLU A 123 4.30 4.06 13.35
N LEU A 124 3.73 2.98 12.81
CA LEU A 124 2.30 2.79 12.62
C LEU A 124 1.61 2.15 13.82
N ASN A 125 2.34 1.90 14.92
CA ASN A 125 1.86 1.21 16.13
C ASN A 125 1.18 -0.15 15.81
N VAL A 126 1.74 -0.87 14.84
CA VAL A 126 1.31 -2.21 14.45
C VAL A 126 2.05 -3.22 15.30
N ARG A 127 1.33 -3.99 16.11
CA ARG A 127 1.92 -5.10 16.86
C ARG A 127 1.84 -6.38 16.03
N PRO A 128 2.85 -7.26 16.10
CA PRO A 128 2.69 -8.62 15.62
C PRO A 128 1.56 -9.28 16.42
N HIS A 129 0.51 -9.76 15.74
CA HIS A 129 -0.45 -10.65 16.38
C HIS A 129 0.23 -12.00 16.56
N GLY A 130 0.35 -12.43 17.82
CA GLY A 130 1.06 -13.65 18.18
C GLY A 130 1.57 -13.60 19.62
N LYS A 131 0.66 -13.46 20.59
CA LYS A 131 0.83 -13.96 21.95
C LYS A 131 -0.52 -14.37 22.52
#